data_AF-M0N7J0-F1
#
_entry.id   AF-M0N7J0-F1
#
_cell.length_a   1.000
_cell.length_b   1.000
_cell.length_c   1.000
_cell.angle_alpha   90.00
_cell.angle_beta   90.00
_cell.angle_gamma   90.00
#
_symmetry.space_group_name_H-M   'P 1'
#
loop_
_entity.id
_entity.type
_entity.pdbx_description
1 polymer ?
#
loop_
_entity_poly.entity_id
_entity_poly.type
_entity_poly.pdbx_seq_one_letter_code
_entity_poly.pdbx_strand_id
1 'polypeptide(L)' 'MSDDTHPFSEEEALYAAVTTTRRSVAIPLADDDFTTGGLDHESYVNPWTVTSVRHADIRTEAVAREAAGYLGVQ' A
#
# COMPACT_ATOMS: atom_id res chain seq x y z
N MET A 1 0.71 4.75 6.08
CA MET A 1 1.17 5.60 7.20
C MET A 1 0.30 6.85 7.21
N SER A 2 -0.69 6.85 8.09
CA SER A 2 -1.46 8.03 8.48
C SER A 2 -1.37 8.09 9.99
N ASP A 3 -1.14 9.28 10.54
CA ASP A 3 -1.16 9.55 11.97
C ASP A 3 -1.86 10.91 12.17
N ASP A 4 -2.54 11.10 13.29
CA ASP A 4 -3.40 12.26 13.58
C ASP A 4 -2.61 13.58 13.70
N THR A 5 -1.28 13.49 13.71
CA THR A 5 -0.39 14.66 13.68
C THR A 5 -0.32 15.32 12.29
N HIS A 6 -0.75 14.62 11.23
CA HIS A 6 -0.75 15.19 9.87
C HIS A 6 -1.97 16.10 9.67
N PRO A 7 -1.80 17.36 9.20
CA PRO A 7 -2.91 18.32 9.04
C PRO A 7 -4.01 17.92 8.05
N PHE A 8 -3.84 16.82 7.33
CA PHE A 8 -4.82 16.25 6.40
C PHE A 8 -5.09 14.76 6.68
N SER A 9 -4.90 14.31 7.92
CA SER A 9 -5.05 12.89 8.31
C SER A 9 -6.46 12.35 8.03
N GLU A 10 -7.46 13.21 7.99
CA GLU A 10 -8.87 12.88 7.68
C GLU A 10 -9.13 12.82 6.17
N GLU A 11 -8.28 13.43 5.35
CA GLU A 11 -8.44 13.51 3.90
C GLU A 11 -7.51 12.58 3.11
N GLU A 12 -6.27 12.40 3.57
CA GLU A 12 -5.19 11.75 2.84
C GLU A 12 -4.32 10.87 3.75
N ALA A 13 -3.90 9.73 3.21
CA ALA A 13 -2.97 8.83 3.87
C ALA A 13 -1.87 8.38 2.90
N LEU A 14 -0.68 8.08 3.44
CA LEU A 14 0.40 7.48 2.65
C LEU A 14 0.20 5.97 2.55
N TYR A 15 0.20 5.41 1.34
CA TYR A 15 0.10 3.98 1.10
C TYR A 15 1.38 3.46 0.47
N ALA A 16 1.80 2.26 0.87
CA ALA A 16 2.90 1.55 0.24
C ALA A 16 2.33 0.40 -0.62
N ALA A 17 2.91 0.18 -1.80
CA ALA A 17 2.42 -0.85 -2.70
C ALA A 17 2.76 -2.26 -2.18
N VAL A 18 1.81 -3.18 -2.31
CA VAL A 18 1.97 -4.60 -2.00
C VAL A 18 2.15 -5.40 -3.29
N THR A 19 3.08 -6.34 -3.29
CA THR A 19 3.37 -7.20 -4.44
C THR A 19 3.64 -8.64 -3.99
N THR A 20 3.32 -9.61 -4.83
CA THR A 20 3.70 -11.02 -4.64
C THR A 20 5.12 -11.31 -5.13
N THR A 21 5.78 -10.35 -5.78
CA THR A 21 7.16 -10.50 -6.26
C THR A 21 8.16 -10.00 -5.22
N ARG A 22 8.94 -10.91 -4.66
CA ARG A 22 10.00 -10.55 -3.71
C ARG A 22 11.12 -9.75 -4.40
N ARG A 23 11.52 -8.62 -3.80
CA ARG A 23 12.68 -7.82 -4.19
C ARG A 23 13.64 -7.64 -3.00
N SER A 24 14.89 -7.22 -3.27
CA SER A 24 15.81 -6.86 -2.18
C SER A 24 15.17 -5.77 -1.31
N VAL A 25 15.28 -5.89 0.02
CA VAL A 25 14.65 -5.05 1.06
C VAL A 25 13.12 -4.95 1.07
N ALA A 26 12.40 -5.80 0.34
CA ALA A 26 10.95 -5.89 0.48
C ALA A 26 10.57 -6.43 1.87
N ILE A 27 9.56 -5.85 2.50
CA ILE A 27 9.11 -6.22 3.85
C ILE A 27 8.04 -7.31 3.70
N PRO A 28 8.24 -8.53 4.24
CA PRO A 28 7.24 -9.58 4.16
C PRO A 28 5.99 -9.20 4.96
N LEU A 29 4.81 -9.57 4.45
CA LEU A 29 3.55 -9.48 5.17
C LEU A 29 3.12 -10.89 5.59
N ALA A 30 3.13 -11.15 6.89
CA ALA A 30 2.56 -12.33 7.50
C ALA A 30 1.10 -12.06 7.91
N ASP A 31 0.32 -13.13 8.13
CA ASP A 31 -1.08 -13.00 8.55
C ASP A 31 -1.23 -12.20 9.85
N ASP A 32 -0.26 -12.32 10.77
CA ASP A 32 -0.24 -11.60 12.05
C ASP A 32 0.03 -10.09 11.91
N ASP A 33 0.46 -9.61 10.73
CA ASP A 33 0.70 -8.19 10.47
C ASP A 33 -0.59 -7.43 10.13
N PHE A 34 -1.73 -8.12 9.95
CA PHE A 34 -3.01 -7.52 9.61
C PHE A 34 -3.89 -7.34 10.85
N THR A 35 -4.26 -6.09 11.16
CA THR A 35 -5.27 -5.80 12.20
C THR A 35 -6.69 -6.17 11.76
N THR A 36 -6.98 -6.07 10.46
CA THR A 36 -8.25 -6.44 9.84
C THR A 36 -7.99 -6.97 8.43
N GLY A 37 -8.63 -8.08 8.04
CA GLY A 37 -8.44 -8.70 6.72
C GLY A 37 -7.20 -9.59 6.65
N GLY A 38 -6.74 -9.87 5.43
CA GLY A 38 -5.55 -10.69 5.13
C GLY A 38 -5.30 -10.78 3.63
N LEU A 39 -4.22 -11.48 3.24
CA LEU A 39 -3.89 -11.74 1.84
C LEU A 39 -3.78 -13.25 1.61
N ASP A 40 -4.46 -13.75 0.59
CA ASP A 40 -4.47 -15.19 0.24
C ASP A 40 -3.15 -15.69 -0.39
N HIS A 41 -2.21 -14.77 -0.64
CA HIS A 41 -0.94 -15.02 -1.32
C HIS A 41 0.23 -14.39 -0.57
N GLU A 42 1.37 -15.07 -0.60
CA GLU A 42 2.62 -14.55 -0.05
C GLU A 42 2.96 -13.20 -0.69
N SER A 43 2.98 -12.17 0.14
CA SER A 43 3.00 -10.78 -0.30
C SER A 43 4.04 -9.96 0.46
N TYR A 44 4.52 -8.93 -0.19
CA TYR A 44 5.61 -8.09 0.29
C TYR A 44 5.27 -6.62 0.07
N VAL A 45 5.55 -5.76 1.05
CA VAL A 45 5.50 -4.31 0.88
C VAL A 45 6.76 -3.86 0.16
N ASN A 46 6.58 -3.06 -0.89
CA ASN A 46 7.67 -2.36 -1.55
C ASN A 46 7.88 -0.98 -0.90
N PRO A 47 8.96 -0.78 -0.13
CA PRO A 47 9.18 0.47 0.62
C PRO A 47 9.52 1.67 -0.27
N TRP A 48 9.84 1.44 -1.55
CA TRP A 48 10.19 2.51 -2.50
C TRP A 48 9.00 3.05 -3.28
N THR A 49 7.83 2.43 -3.13
CA THR A 49 6.60 2.83 -3.81
C THR A 49 5.59 3.31 -2.77
N VAL A 50 5.80 4.52 -2.28
CA VAL A 50 4.89 5.22 -1.37
C VAL A 50 4.14 6.29 -2.15
N THR A 51 2.81 6.28 -2.11
CA THR A 51 1.95 7.31 -2.73
C THR A 51 0.95 7.87 -1.72
N SER A 52 0.63 9.16 -1.86
CA SER A 52 -0.44 9.81 -1.09
C SER A 52 -1.77 9.57 -1.79
N VAL A 53 -2.72 8.95 -1.09
CA VAL A 53 -4.06 8.67 -1.63
C VAL A 53 -5.08 9.41 -0.77
N ARG A 54 -6.01 10.10 -1.43
CA ARG A 54 -7.18 10.69 -0.78
C ARG A 54 -8.16 9.60 -0.39
N HIS A 55 -8.72 9.69 0.80
CA HIS A 55 -9.77 8.78 1.26
C HIS A 55 -10.96 8.73 0.31
N ALA A 56 -11.29 9.86 -0.32
CA ALA A 56 -12.35 9.95 -1.34
C ALA A 56 -12.06 9.14 -2.62
N ASP A 57 -10.77 8.89 -2.92
CA ASP A 57 -10.31 8.18 -4.12
C ASP A 57 -10.06 6.69 -3.88
N ILE A 58 -10.28 6.20 -2.65
CA ILE A 58 -10.22 4.77 -2.31
C ILE A 58 -11.44 4.07 -2.93
N ARG A 59 -11.33 3.78 -4.22
CA ARG A 59 -12.06 2.73 -4.92
C ARG A 59 -11.03 1.70 -5.34
N THR A 60 -11.27 0.44 -5.01
CA THR A 60 -10.30 -0.68 -4.99
C THR A 60 -9.38 -0.76 -6.23
N GLU A 61 -9.84 -0.30 -7.39
CA GLU A 61 -9.12 -0.39 -8.67
C GLU A 61 -8.23 0.83 -8.99
N ALA A 62 -8.60 2.04 -8.56
CA ALA A 62 -7.90 3.27 -8.94
C ALA A 62 -6.53 3.37 -8.25
N VAL A 63 -6.50 3.04 -6.96
CA VAL A 63 -5.28 3.05 -6.13
C VAL A 63 -4.29 1.99 -6.60
N ALA A 64 -4.79 0.79 -6.94
CA ALA A 64 -3.98 -0.30 -7.46
C ALA A 64 -3.30 0.07 -8.79
N ARG A 65 -4.02 0.73 -9.70
CA ARG A 65 -3.49 1.15 -10.99
C ARG A 65 -2.39 2.21 -10.87
N GLU A 66 -2.55 3.16 -9.96
CA GLU A 66 -1.54 4.18 -9.72
C GLU A 66 -0.26 3.56 -9.13
N ALA A 67 -0.40 2.69 -8.13
CA ALA A 67 0.72 1.95 -7.55
C ALA A 67 1.43 1.02 -8.55
N ALA A 68 0.67 0.34 -9.44
CA ALA A 68 1.20 -0.54 -10.47
C ALA A 68 2.10 0.17 -11.47
N GLY A 69 1.80 1.44 -11.80
CA GLY A 69 2.65 2.27 -12.66
C GLY A 69 4.07 2.45 -12.11
N TYR A 70 4.20 2.57 -10.79
CA TYR A 70 5.51 2.64 -10.12
C TYR A 70 6.20 1.28 -9.95
N LEU A 71 5.43 0.19 -10.03
CA LEU A 71 5.94 -1.18 -9.99
C LEU A 71 6.39 -1.70 -11.38
N GLY A 72 6.05 -0.97 -12.46
CA GLY A 72 6.37 -1.35 -13.84
C GLY A 72 5.55 -2.54 -14.35
N VAL A 73 4.36 -2.77 -13.78
CA VAL A 73 3.44 -3.84 -14.18
C VAL A 73 2.28 -3.17 -14.93
N GLN A 74 2.18 -3.40 -16.23
CA GLN A 74 1.07 -2.94 -17.09
C GLN A 74 0.02 -4.03 -17.24
#